data_AF-A0A7W8S8U0-F1
#
_entry.id   AF-A0A7W8S8U0-F1
#
_cell.length_a   1.000
_cell.length_b   1.000
_cell.length_c   1.000
_cell.angle_alpha   90.00
_cell.angle_beta   90.00
_cell.angle_gamma   90.00
#
_symmetry.space_group_name_H-M   'P 1'
#
loop_
_entity.id
_entity.type
_entity.pdbx_description
1 polymer ?
#
loop_
_entity_poly.entity_id
_entity_poly.type
_entity_poly.pdbx_seq_one_letter_code
_entity_poly.pdbx_strand_id
1 'polypeptide(L)'
;MIAPSQQPAMLTRLNTATRATPTAAIADPKIWRWYADLMADRRLVCEHDGARWVVAVDGRRLADERAFEAAVHSAYAMARALLALDRTRAA
;
A
#
# COMPACT_ATOMS: atom_id res chain seq x y z
N MET A 1 -11.35 2.66 -46.04
CA MET A 1 -12.16 2.09 -44.94
C MET A 1 -11.63 0.70 -44.63
N ILE A 2 -11.73 0.29 -43.35
CA ILE A 2 -11.14 -0.90 -42.68
C ILE A 2 -9.91 -0.52 -41.84
N ALA A 3 -10.19 -0.24 -40.56
CA ALA A 3 -9.26 -0.52 -39.47
C ALA A 3 -9.11 -2.04 -39.33
N PRO A 4 -7.98 -2.52 -38.81
CA PRO A 4 -8.15 -3.44 -37.70
C PRO A 4 -7.11 -3.30 -36.58
N SER A 5 -7.58 -3.76 -35.42
CA SER A 5 -6.83 -4.44 -34.36
C SER A 5 -5.91 -3.61 -33.47
N GLN A 6 -6.53 -3.27 -32.34
CA GLN A 6 -5.95 -3.12 -31.02
C GLN A 6 -4.72 -4.00 -30.75
N GLN A 7 -3.66 -3.37 -30.26
CA GLN A 7 -2.69 -3.99 -29.36
C GLN A 7 -2.66 -3.14 -28.09
N PRO A 8 -3.20 -3.60 -26.94
CA PRO A 8 -2.86 -2.98 -25.67
C PRO A 8 -1.39 -3.31 -25.39
N ALA A 9 -0.57 -2.27 -25.29
CA ALA A 9 0.83 -2.36 -24.91
C ALA A 9 0.96 -3.02 -23.52
N MET A 10 1.12 -4.34 -23.52
CA MET A 10 1.62 -5.13 -22.41
C MET A 10 3.15 -5.02 -22.42
N LEU A 11 3.71 -4.06 -21.68
CA LEU A 11 5.10 -3.99 -21.19
C LEU A 11 5.25 -2.56 -20.61
N THR A 12 5.66 -2.30 -19.39
CA THR A 12 6.53 -3.04 -18.48
C THR A 12 6.17 -2.54 -17.09
N ARG A 13 5.82 -3.45 -16.18
CA ARG A 13 5.75 -3.13 -14.75
C ARG A 13 7.18 -2.78 -14.33
N LEU A 14 7.52 -1.49 -14.37
CA LEU A 14 8.71 -0.99 -13.71
C LEU A 14 8.41 -1.11 -12.22
N ASN A 15 8.68 -2.29 -11.66
CA ASN A 15 8.83 -2.48 -10.23
C ASN A 15 10.13 -1.75 -9.83
N THR A 16 10.12 -0.43 -9.91
CA THR A 16 10.97 0.40 -9.07
C THR A 16 10.34 0.36 -7.69
N ALA A 17 10.51 -0.77 -7.01
CA ALA A 17 10.37 -0.83 -5.57
C ALA A 17 11.51 0.03 -5.02
N THR A 18 11.29 1.34 -4.98
CA THR A 18 12.16 2.28 -4.31
C THR A 18 12.22 1.80 -2.88
N ARG A 19 13.34 1.17 -2.51
CA ARG A 19 13.64 0.83 -1.11
C ARG A 19 13.84 2.15 -0.38
N ALA A 20 12.73 2.81 -0.04
CA ALA A 20 12.73 3.87 0.93
C ALA A 20 13.22 3.25 2.24
N THR A 21 14.32 3.77 2.79
CA THR A 21 14.80 3.41 4.13
C THR A 21 13.75 3.94 5.12
N PRO A 22 12.85 3.09 5.66
CA PRO A 22 11.60 3.57 6.27
C PRO A 22 11.80 4.11 7.70
N THR A 23 12.98 3.89 8.28
CA THR A 23 13.19 3.90 9.73
C THR A 23 13.08 5.28 10.38
N ALA A 24 13.29 6.37 9.66
CA ALA A 24 13.18 7.73 10.22
C ALA A 24 11.78 8.35 10.09
N ALA A 25 10.88 7.76 9.30
CA ALA A 25 9.62 8.40 8.92
C ALA A 25 8.39 7.93 9.70
N ILE A 26 8.50 6.86 10.51
CA ILE A 26 7.37 6.34 11.30
C ILE A 26 7.77 6.39 12.78
N ALA A 27 7.37 7.46 13.46
CA ALA A 27 7.76 7.70 14.85
C ALA A 27 6.97 6.87 15.86
N ASP A 28 5.72 6.50 15.57
CA ASP A 28 4.88 5.71 16.48
C ASP A 28 5.32 4.23 16.48
N PRO A 29 5.77 3.67 17.62
CA PRO A 29 6.24 2.29 17.70
C PRO A 29 5.17 1.24 17.34
N LYS A 30 3.88 1.54 17.55
CA LYS A 30 2.78 0.62 17.19
C LYS A 30 2.59 0.56 15.68
N ILE A 31 2.67 1.70 15.01
CA ILE A 31 2.57 1.79 13.55
C ILE A 31 3.83 1.17 12.93
N TRP A 32 5.01 1.47 13.48
CA TRP A 32 6.26 0.86 13.04
C TRP A 32 6.22 -0.66 13.12
N ARG A 33 5.83 -1.23 14.28
CA ARG A 33 5.74 -2.67 14.45
C ARG A 33 4.76 -3.30 13.45
N TRP A 34 3.56 -2.73 13.33
CA TRP A 34 2.59 -3.19 12.34
C TRP A 34 3.14 -3.19 10.91
N TYR A 35 3.82 -2.10 10.53
CA TYR A 35 4.42 -1.98 9.20
C TYR A 35 5.55 -3.00 9.01
N ALA A 36 6.45 -3.12 9.98
CA ALA A 36 7.59 -4.04 9.94
C ALA A 36 7.16 -5.51 9.88
N ASP A 37 6.16 -5.90 10.66
CA ASP A 37 5.61 -7.26 10.67
C ASP A 37 5.03 -7.61 9.29
N LEU A 38 4.20 -6.73 8.72
CA LEU A 38 3.61 -6.99 7.40
C LEU A 38 4.63 -6.95 6.25
N MET A 39 5.68 -6.13 6.37
CA MET A 39 6.79 -6.13 5.42
C MET A 39 7.58 -7.44 5.51
N ALA A 40 7.86 -7.94 6.71
CA ALA A 40 8.54 -9.22 6.92
C ALA A 40 7.73 -10.39 6.33
N ASP A 41 6.41 -10.36 6.50
CA ASP A 41 5.48 -11.35 5.96
C ASP A 41 5.21 -11.19 4.45
N ARG A 42 5.77 -10.16 3.80
CA ARG A 42 5.50 -9.79 2.38
C ARG A 42 4.03 -9.54 2.07
N ARG A 43 3.28 -9.13 3.09
CA ARG A 43 1.85 -8.82 2.99
C ARG A 43 1.59 -7.35 2.68
N LEU A 44 2.57 -6.49 2.92
CA LEU A 44 2.49 -5.07 2.63
C LEU A 44 3.25 -4.71 1.35
N VAL A 45 2.59 -3.96 0.49
CA VAL A 45 3.19 -3.25 -0.64
C VAL A 45 3.10 -1.76 -0.34
N CYS A 46 4.25 -1.08 -0.39
CA CYS A 46 4.32 0.37 -0.31
C CYS A 46 5.11 0.88 -1.51
N GLU A 47 4.41 1.57 -2.41
CA GLU A 47 4.97 2.02 -3.68
C GLU A 47 4.62 3.48 -3.92
N HIS A 48 5.50 4.19 -4.62
CA HIS A 48 5.24 5.54 -5.08
C HIS A 48 4.97 5.50 -6.59
N ASP A 49 3.78 5.92 -7.02
CA ASP A 49 3.35 5.84 -8.42
C ASP A 49 3.86 6.99 -9.31
N GLY A 50 4.65 7.91 -8.73
CA GLY A 50 5.15 9.12 -9.37
C GLY A 50 4.48 10.39 -8.85
N ALA A 51 3.30 10.29 -8.25
CA ALA A 51 2.60 11.41 -7.63
C ALA A 51 2.18 11.14 -6.17
N ARG A 52 1.90 9.88 -5.84
CA ARG A 52 1.35 9.48 -4.55
C ARG A 52 1.97 8.18 -4.06
N TRP A 53 1.99 8.04 -2.75
CA TRP A 53 2.30 6.83 -2.02
C TRP A 53 1.04 5.98 -1.87
N VAL A 54 1.14 4.76 -2.37
CA VAL A 54 0.11 3.75 -2.29
C VAL A 54 0.56 2.69 -1.30
N VAL A 55 -0.30 2.40 -0.32
CA VAL A 55 -0.11 1.29 0.63
C VAL A 55 -1.22 0.28 0.43
N ALA A 56 -0.83 -0.95 0.16
CA ALA A 56 -1.74 -2.08 0.03
C ALA A 56 -1.32 -3.20 0.99
N VAL A 57 -2.31 -3.88 1.58
CA VAL A 57 -2.12 -5.03 2.45
C VAL A 57 -2.92 -6.20 1.89
N ASP A 58 -2.28 -7.37 1.75
CA ASP A 58 -2.88 -8.58 1.16
C ASP A 58 -3.54 -8.31 -0.21
N GLY A 59 -2.90 -7.46 -1.03
CA GLY A 59 -3.38 -7.07 -2.35
C GLY A 59 -4.53 -6.05 -2.34
N ARG A 60 -4.99 -5.59 -1.18
CA ARG A 60 -6.04 -4.56 -1.05
C ARG A 60 -5.42 -3.21 -0.75
N ARG A 61 -5.70 -2.21 -1.60
CA ARG A 61 -5.27 -0.82 -1.39
C ARG A 61 -5.99 -0.24 -0.17
N LEU A 62 -5.22 0.22 0.81
CA LEU A 62 -5.74 0.83 2.04
C LEU A 62 -5.53 2.34 2.11
N ALA A 63 -4.51 2.87 1.44
CA ALA A 63 -4.24 4.30 1.42
C ALA A 63 -3.68 4.78 0.08
N ASP A 64 -3.87 6.08 -0.15
CA ASP A 64 -3.38 6.85 -1.29
C ASP A 64 -3.08 8.28 -0.83
N GLU A 65 -1.82 8.60 -0.55
CA GLU A 65 -1.44 9.89 0.02
C GLU A 65 -0.24 10.51 -0.68
N ARG A 66 -0.09 11.82 -0.60
CA ARG A 66 1.06 12.51 -1.24
C ARG A 66 2.38 12.28 -0.49
N ALA A 67 2.32 11.93 0.79
CA ALA A 67 3.48 11.72 1.64
C ALA A 67 3.51 10.28 2.17
N PHE A 68 4.72 9.72 2.29
CA PHE A 68 4.93 8.35 2.76
C PHE A 68 4.34 8.12 4.15
N GLU A 69 4.69 8.96 5.12
CA GLU A 69 4.21 8.85 6.50
C GLU A 69 2.68 8.90 6.58
N ALA A 70 2.08 9.85 5.85
CA ALA A 70 0.63 9.94 5.74
C ALA A 70 0.02 8.67 5.16
N ALA A 71 0.60 8.09 4.11
CA ALA A 71 0.10 6.85 3.50
C ALA A 71 0.13 5.68 4.50
N VAL A 72 1.23 5.54 5.26
CA VAL A 72 1.37 4.49 6.27
C VAL A 72 0.38 4.69 7.42
N HIS A 73 0.21 5.93 7.89
CA HIS A 73 -0.74 6.25 8.98
C HIS A 73 -2.19 6.02 8.56
N SER A 74 -2.58 6.50 7.38
CA SER A 74 -3.92 6.27 6.80
C SER A 74 -4.19 4.78 6.61
N ALA A 75 -3.21 4.02 6.10
CA ALA A 75 -3.36 2.57 5.91
C ALA A 75 -3.51 1.84 7.25
N TYR A 76 -2.74 2.22 8.27
CA TYR A 76 -2.88 1.67 9.62
C TYR A 76 -4.27 1.91 10.19
N ALA A 77 -4.77 3.15 10.11
CA ALA A 77 -6.09 3.52 10.59
C ALA A 77 -7.19 2.71 9.89
N MET A 78 -7.11 2.58 8.55
CA MET A 78 -8.06 1.78 7.77
C MET A 78 -8.01 0.30 8.15
N ALA A 79 -6.82 -0.30 8.28
CA ALA A 79 -6.67 -1.69 8.70
C ALA A 79 -7.32 -1.94 10.07
N ARG A 80 -7.15 -1.02 11.02
CA ARG A 80 -7.76 -1.11 12.34
C ARG A 80 -9.28 -0.98 12.29
N ALA A 81 -9.81 -0.10 11.44
CA ALA A 81 -11.24 0.06 11.23
C ALA A 81 -11.88 -1.22 10.65
N LEU A 82 -11.26 -1.80 9.62
CA LEU A 82 -11.72 -3.06 9.00
C LEU A 82 -11.74 -4.22 10.02
N LEU A 83 -10.67 -4.37 10.81
CA LEU A 83 -10.62 -5.38 11.88
C LEU A 83 -11.67 -5.16 12.98
N ALA A 84 -12.05 -3.91 13.25
CA ALA A 84 -13.12 -3.64 14.20
C ALA A 84 -14.48 -4.05 13.63
N LEU A 85 -14.75 -3.73 12.36
CA LEU A 85 -15.98 -4.12 11.66
C LEU A 85 -16.14 -5.63 11.56
N ASP A 86 -15.08 -6.35 11.19
CA ASP A 86 -15.13 -7.81 11.09
C ASP A 86 -15.47 -8.48 12.44
N ARG A 87 -14.92 -7.96 13.55
CA ARG A 87 -15.26 -8.44 14.90
C ARG A 87 -16.72 -8.19 15.26
N THR A 88 -17.29 -7.05 14.87
CA THR A 88 -18.72 -6.77 15.12
C THR A 88 -19.65 -7.65 14.30
N ARG A 89 -19.19 -8.17 13.15
CA ARG A 89 -19.97 -9.05 12.29
C ARG A 89 -19.97 -10.52 12.75
N ALA A 90 -18.96 -10.91 13.54
CA ALA A 90 -18.79 -12.28 14.02
C ALA A 90 -19.41 -12.52 15.41
N ALA A 91 -19.94 -11.49 16.06
CA ALA A 91 -20.62 -11.53 17.36
C ALA A 91 -22.14 -11.60 17.18
#